data_AF-A0A944ZAC1-F1
#
_entry.id   AF-A0A944ZAC1-F1
#
_cell.length_a   1.000
_cell.length_b   1.000
_cell.length_c   1.000
_cell.angle_alpha   90.00
_cell.angle_beta   90.00
_cell.angle_gamma   90.00
#
_symmetry.space_group_name_H-M   'P 1'
#
loop_
_entity.id
_entity.type
_entity.pdbx_description
1 polymer ?
#
loop_
_entity_poly.entity_id
_entity_poly.type
_entity_poly.pdbx_seq_one_letter_code
_entity_poly.pdbx_strand_id
1 'polypeptide(L)'
;MKFEDHLKEFLDNSIDDEEARQLAITAVASSIRQLKLGVAERLWHARQLGTEDVTASAVALGTARSIKRRFDVAMCEYQRLIGAPSEVAELHVIPGGRLDRSDASSAPEGGA
;
A
#
# COMPACT_ATOMS: atom_id res chain seq x y z
N MET A 1 -30.95 28.58 5.18
CA MET A 1 -29.69 27.94 5.58
C MET A 1 -28.89 27.68 4.31
N LYS A 2 -27.65 28.13 4.22
CA LYS A 2 -26.81 27.97 3.02
C LYS A 2 -26.03 26.65 3.10
N PHE A 3 -25.63 26.10 1.95
CA PHE A 3 -24.83 24.88 1.85
C PHE A 3 -23.54 24.93 2.68
N GLU A 4 -22.93 26.12 2.75
CA GLU A 4 -21.74 26.41 3.54
C GLU A 4 -21.98 26.24 5.05
N ASP A 5 -23.19 26.55 5.53
CA ASP A 5 -23.57 26.35 6.94
C ASP A 5 -23.69 24.86 7.27
N HIS A 6 -24.26 24.05 6.35
CA HIS A 6 -24.37 22.59 6.49
C HIS A 6 -23.00 21.89 6.46
N LEU A 7 -22.10 22.32 5.57
CA LEU A 7 -20.76 21.75 5.46
C LEU A 7 -19.94 22.05 6.71
N LYS A 8 -20.10 23.25 7.27
CA LYS A 8 -19.46 23.66 8.51
C LYS A 8 -20.01 22.88 9.70
N GLU A 9 -21.32 22.70 9.81
CA GLU A 9 -21.95 21.88 10.85
C GLU A 9 -21.58 20.38 10.73
N PHE A 10 -21.43 19.86 9.51
CA PHE A 10 -20.96 18.48 9.28
C PHE A 10 -19.48 18.28 9.64
N LEU A 11 -18.64 19.30 9.45
CA LEU A 11 -17.22 19.27 9.81
C LEU A 11 -16.98 19.62 11.30
N ASP A 12 -17.83 20.46 11.90
CA ASP A 12 -17.81 20.83 13.33
C ASP A 12 -18.40 19.71 14.21
N ASN A 13 -19.31 18.88 13.69
CA ASN A 13 -19.58 17.56 14.23
C ASN A 13 -18.34 16.72 13.97
N SER A 14 -17.35 16.84 14.85
CA SER A 14 -16.13 16.05 14.83
C SER A 14 -16.50 14.60 14.57
N ILE A 15 -16.03 14.04 13.46
CA ILE A 15 -15.97 12.59 13.35
C ILE A 15 -15.14 12.17 14.55
N ASP A 16 -15.78 11.58 15.56
CA ASP A 16 -15.09 11.15 16.76
C ASP A 16 -13.93 10.23 16.34
N ASP A 17 -12.81 10.28 17.05
CA ASP A 17 -11.61 9.50 16.71
C ASP A 17 -11.94 8.00 16.52
N GLU A 18 -12.98 7.50 17.19
CA GLU A 18 -13.50 6.14 17.04
C GLU A 18 -14.29 5.91 15.74
N GLU A 19 -15.12 6.85 15.29
CA GLU A 19 -15.79 6.75 13.98
C GLU A 19 -14.78 6.84 12.82
N ALA A 20 -13.80 7.73 12.94
CA ALA A 20 -12.70 7.86 11.98
C ALA A 20 -11.87 6.57 11.93
N ARG A 21 -11.58 5.98 13.11
CA ARG A 21 -10.89 4.70 13.22
C ARG A 21 -11.69 3.56 12.61
N GLN A 22 -13.00 3.48 12.87
CA GLN A 22 -13.86 2.42 12.33
C GLN A 22 -13.98 2.52 10.80
N LEU A 23 -14.03 3.73 10.26
CA LEU A 23 -14.00 3.97 8.82
C LEU A 23 -12.66 3.52 8.22
N ALA A 24 -11.54 3.84 8.88
CA ALA A 24 -10.21 3.41 8.46
C ALA A 24 -10.07 1.88 8.46
N ILE A 25 -10.53 1.20 9.52
CA ILE A 25 -10.56 -0.27 9.62
C ILE A 25 -11.33 -0.87 8.44
N THR A 26 -12.51 -0.31 8.14
CA THR A 26 -13.37 -0.80 7.05
C THR A 26 -12.73 -0.59 5.68
N ALA A 27 -12.12 0.58 5.44
CA ALA A 27 -11.43 0.89 4.19
C ALA A 27 -10.20 -0.02 3.95
N VAL A 28 -9.40 -0.24 4.99
CA VAL A 28 -8.24 -1.13 4.92
C VAL A 28 -8.68 -2.58 4.73
N ALA A 29 -9.72 -3.06 5.42
CA ALA A 29 -10.26 -4.41 5.23
C ALA A 29 -10.77 -4.63 3.80
N SER A 30 -11.45 -3.63 3.22
CA SER A 30 -11.88 -3.67 1.82
C SER A 30 -10.68 -3.78 0.86
N SER A 31 -9.65 -2.98 1.09
CA SER A 31 -8.40 -3.01 0.30
C SER A 31 -7.69 -4.37 0.39
N ILE A 32 -7.61 -4.96 1.58
CA ILE A 32 -7.05 -6.31 1.81
C ILE A 32 -7.80 -7.34 0.98
N ARG A 33 -9.15 -7.31 0.97
CA ARG A 33 -9.97 -8.25 0.19
C ARG A 33 -9.66 -8.12 -1.31
N GLN A 34 -9.60 -6.90 -1.83
CA GLN A 34 -9.29 -6.65 -3.24
C GLN A 34 -7.89 -7.13 -3.62
N LEU A 35 -6.89 -6.82 -2.78
CA LEU A 35 -5.50 -7.23 -3.02
C LEU A 35 -5.34 -8.75 -2.98
N LYS A 36 -6.02 -9.44 -2.05
CA LYS A 36 -6.02 -10.91 -1.98
C LYS A 36 -6.54 -11.55 -3.26
N LEU A 37 -7.65 -11.04 -3.80
CA LEU A 37 -8.21 -11.48 -5.08
C LEU A 37 -7.23 -11.22 -6.23
N GLY A 38 -6.66 -10.01 -6.29
CA GLY A 38 -5.70 -9.65 -7.34
C GLY A 38 -4.43 -10.50 -7.35
N VAL A 39 -3.92 -10.91 -6.17
CA VAL A 39 -2.80 -11.86 -6.10
C VAL A 39 -3.20 -13.22 -6.68
N ALA A 40 -4.35 -13.75 -6.28
CA ALA A 40 -4.83 -15.06 -6.73
C ALA A 40 -5.05 -15.10 -8.25
N GLU A 41 -5.69 -14.07 -8.80
CA GLU A 41 -5.93 -13.94 -10.25
C GLU A 41 -4.61 -13.92 -11.04
N ARG A 42 -3.62 -13.15 -10.59
CA ARG A 42 -2.34 -13.04 -11.29
C ARG A 42 -1.52 -14.32 -11.21
N LEU A 43 -1.56 -15.03 -10.09
CA LEU A 43 -0.95 -16.35 -9.98
C LEU A 43 -1.64 -17.39 -10.86
N TRP A 44 -2.98 -17.37 -10.91
CA TRP A 44 -3.75 -18.24 -11.80
C TRP A 44 -3.40 -17.96 -13.27
N HIS A 45 -3.38 -16.69 -13.67
CA HIS A 45 -3.02 -16.28 -15.03
C HIS A 45 -1.58 -16.69 -15.39
N ALA A 46 -0.62 -16.51 -14.48
CA ALA A 46 0.75 -16.97 -14.69
C ALA A 46 0.84 -18.49 -14.90
N ARG A 47 0.03 -19.26 -14.17
CA ARG A 47 -0.04 -20.72 -14.30
C ARG A 47 -0.61 -21.15 -15.65
N GLN A 48 -1.62 -20.44 -16.17
CA GLN A 48 -2.19 -20.74 -17.48
C GLN A 48 -1.19 -20.44 -18.61
N LEU A 49 -0.40 -19.38 -18.49
CA LEU A 49 0.64 -19.05 -19.47
C LEU A 49 1.82 -20.02 -19.45
N GLY A 50 2.20 -20.50 -18.26
CA GLY A 50 3.14 -21.62 -18.07
C GLY A 50 4.37 -21.59 -18.99
N THR A 51 4.55 -22.67 -19.75
CA THR A 51 5.62 -22.82 -20.75
C THR A 51 5.23 -22.31 -22.14
N GLU A 52 3.95 -22.03 -22.38
CA GLU A 52 3.45 -21.54 -23.67
C GLU A 52 3.90 -20.10 -23.95
N ASP A 53 3.92 -19.28 -22.90
CA ASP A 53 4.52 -17.94 -22.94
C ASP A 53 5.23 -17.65 -21.60
N VAL A 54 6.47 -18.09 -21.53
CA VAL A 54 7.34 -17.93 -20.35
C VAL A 54 7.53 -16.46 -19.99
N THR A 55 7.60 -15.58 -20.98
CA THR A 55 7.81 -14.14 -20.76
C THR A 55 6.56 -13.52 -20.13
N ALA A 56 5.38 -13.77 -20.70
CA ALA A 56 4.13 -13.30 -20.14
C ALA A 56 3.84 -13.91 -18.75
N SER A 57 4.19 -15.18 -18.54
CA SER A 57 4.10 -15.84 -17.23
C SER A 57 4.98 -15.14 -16.19
N ALA A 58 6.23 -14.82 -16.53
CA ALA A 58 7.15 -14.10 -15.65
C ALA A 58 6.64 -12.69 -15.30
N VAL A 59 6.06 -11.96 -16.26
CA VAL A 59 5.43 -10.66 -16.03
C VAL A 59 4.23 -10.78 -15.08
N ALA A 60 3.39 -11.79 -15.25
CA ALA A 60 2.24 -12.05 -14.38
C ALA A 60 2.69 -12.38 -12.94
N LEU A 61 3.76 -13.19 -12.77
CA LEU A 61 4.35 -13.47 -11.46
C LEU A 61 4.97 -12.22 -10.82
N GLY A 62 5.67 -11.38 -11.60
CA GLY A 62 6.19 -10.10 -11.14
C GLY A 62 5.09 -9.18 -10.62
N THR A 63 3.96 -9.13 -11.34
CA THR A 63 2.77 -8.39 -10.93
C THR A 63 2.18 -8.97 -9.63
N ALA A 64 2.02 -10.29 -9.53
CA ALA A 64 1.53 -10.95 -8.32
C ALA A 64 2.40 -10.64 -7.09
N ARG A 65 3.72 -10.64 -7.24
CA ARG A 65 4.67 -10.26 -6.18
C ARG A 65 4.50 -8.81 -5.74
N SER A 66 4.26 -7.90 -6.69
CA SER A 66 4.01 -6.48 -6.37
C SER A 66 2.71 -6.29 -5.59
N ILE A 67 1.62 -6.96 -5.99
CA ILE A 67 0.34 -6.92 -5.28
C ILE A 67 0.50 -7.56 -3.89
N LYS A 68 1.26 -8.66 -3.76
CA LYS A 68 1.53 -9.29 -2.46
C LYS A 68 2.22 -8.33 -1.49
N ARG A 69 3.22 -7.55 -1.92
CA ARG A 69 3.85 -6.54 -1.05
C ARG A 69 2.84 -5.51 -0.54
N ARG A 70 1.94 -5.04 -1.40
CA ARG A 70 0.87 -4.11 -1.00
C ARG A 70 -0.12 -4.75 -0.02
N PHE A 71 -0.43 -6.03 -0.22
CA PHE A 71 -1.26 -6.81 0.70
C PHE A 71 -0.61 -6.94 2.07
N ASP A 72 0.68 -7.27 2.12
CA ASP A 72 1.45 -7.42 3.36
C ASP A 72 1.48 -6.09 4.15
N VAL A 73 1.67 -4.96 3.46
CA VAL A 73 1.57 -3.61 4.07
C VAL A 73 0.17 -3.33 4.60
N ALA A 74 -0.87 -3.56 3.80
CA ALA A 74 -2.26 -3.32 4.21
C ALA A 74 -2.66 -4.17 5.44
N MET A 75 -2.19 -5.42 5.50
CA MET A 75 -2.38 -6.31 6.66
C MET A 75 -1.68 -5.77 7.92
N CYS A 76 -0.47 -5.23 7.79
CA CYS A 76 0.24 -4.59 8.89
C CYS A 76 -0.56 -3.39 9.43
N GLU A 77 -1.05 -2.50 8.55
CA GLU A 77 -1.84 -1.34 8.98
C GLU A 77 -3.18 -1.77 9.61
N TYR A 78 -3.82 -2.80 9.08
CA TYR A 78 -5.03 -3.36 9.68
C TYR A 78 -4.78 -3.87 11.09
N GLN A 79 -3.70 -4.64 11.30
CA GLN A 79 -3.31 -5.16 12.62
C GLN A 79 -3.06 -4.02 13.62
N ARG A 80 -2.38 -2.95 13.19
CA ARG A 80 -2.16 -1.74 14.01
C ARG A 80 -3.49 -1.09 14.41
N LEU A 81 -4.41 -0.92 13.47
CA LEU A 81 -5.71 -0.29 13.72
C LEU A 81 -6.58 -1.08 14.72
N ILE A 82 -6.54 -2.40 14.66
CA ILE A 82 -7.30 -3.28 15.57
C ILE A 82 -6.55 -3.63 16.86
N GLY A 83 -5.32 -3.15 17.05
CA GLY A 83 -4.51 -3.44 18.23
C GLY A 83 -4.06 -4.90 18.34
N ALA A 84 -4.00 -5.64 17.24
CA ALA A 84 -3.53 -7.02 17.21
C ALA A 84 -1.99 -7.06 17.08
N PRO A 85 -1.30 -8.03 17.73
CA PRO A 85 0.12 -8.22 17.52
C PRO A 85 0.39 -8.48 16.05
N SER A 86 1.25 -7.66 15.46
CA SER A 86 1.63 -7.79 14.07
C SER A 86 2.70 -8.88 13.95
N GLU A 87 2.31 -10.10 13.59
CA GLU A 87 3.27 -11.15 13.20
C GLU A 87 4.07 -10.75 11.93
N VAL A 88 3.66 -9.69 11.24
CA VAL A 88 4.31 -9.13 10.04
C VAL A 88 5.35 -8.04 10.39
N ALA A 89 5.43 -7.62 11.66
CA ALA A 89 6.28 -6.51 12.09
C ALA A 89 7.79 -6.71 11.85
N GLU A 90 8.26 -7.96 11.70
CA GLU A 90 9.69 -8.23 11.49
C GLU A 90 10.16 -8.14 10.02
N LEU A 91 9.26 -7.92 9.05
CA LEU A 91 9.63 -7.96 7.62
C LEU A 91 9.81 -6.61 6.92
N HIS A 92 9.68 -5.48 7.63
CA HIS A 92 9.71 -4.14 7.01
C HIS A 92 10.82 -3.19 7.50
N VAL A 93 11.93 -3.72 8.00
CA VAL A 93 13.21 -3.01 7.89
C VAL A 93 13.90 -3.52 6.64
N ILE A 94 13.68 -2.84 5.51
CA ILE A 94 14.64 -2.88 4.40
C ILE A 94 15.66 -1.78 4.74
N PRO A 95 16.86 -2.10 5.26
CA PRO A 95 17.92 -1.11 5.36
C PRO A 95 18.48 -0.90 3.95
N GLY A 96 17.98 0.09 3.21
CA GLY A 96 18.51 0.37 1.88
C GLY A 96 17.67 1.22 0.94
N GLY A 97 16.78 2.07 1.45
CA GLY A 97 15.92 2.90 0.60
C GLY A 97 15.78 4.33 1.08
N ARG A 98 16.88 4.99 1.45
CA ARG A 98 16.90 6.47 1.51
C ARG A 98 16.47 6.96 0.13
N LEU A 99 15.27 7.51 0.05
CA LEU A 99 14.90 8.53 -0.93
C LEU A 99 15.78 9.74 -0.65
N ASP A 100 17.04 9.69 -1.10
CA ASP A 100 17.89 10.87 -1.15
C ASP A 100 17.61 11.59 -2.46
N ARG A 101 16.56 12.42 -2.43
CA ARG A 101 16.37 13.48 -3.39
C ARG A 101 17.05 14.72 -2.82
N SER A 102 18.37 14.72 -2.77
CA SER A 102 19.23 15.89 -2.57
C SER A 102 20.65 15.49 -2.94
N ASP A 103 21.02 15.77 -4.18
CA ASP A 103 22.13 16.68 -4.42
C ASP A 103 22.26 16.92 -5.93
N ALA A 104 21.85 18.13 -6.31
CA ALA A 104 22.44 18.81 -7.42
C ALA A 104 23.94 18.95 -7.12
N SER A 105 24.74 18.01 -7.61
CA SER A 105 26.20 18.16 -7.62
C SER A 105 26.53 19.20 -8.69
N SER A 106 26.67 20.44 -8.21
CA SER A 106 27.49 21.45 -8.86
C SER A 106 28.89 20.86 -9.04
N ALA A 107 29.39 20.86 -10.27
CA ALA A 107 30.78 20.56 -10.55
C ALA A 107 31.67 21.71 -10.05
N PRO A 108 32.73 21.40 -9.31
CA PRO A 108 33.98 22.12 -9.51
C PRO A 108 35.13 21.13 -9.59
N GLU A 109 35.89 21.08 -10.70
CA GLU A 109 37.33 20.71 -10.77
C GLU A 109 37.81 21.09 -12.19
N GLY A 110 38.93 21.77 -12.43
CA GLY A 110 40.01 22.11 -11.52
C GLY A 110 40.92 23.19 -12.10
N GLY A 111 41.67 23.81 -11.20
CA GLY A 111 42.87 24.56 -11.50
C GLY A 111 44.09 23.69 -11.18
N ALA A 112 45.01 23.65 -12.15
CA ALA A 112 46.45 23.56 -11.96
C ALA A 112 47.09 24.16 -13.19
#